data_AF-A0A7R6X2X8-F1
#
_entry.id   AF-A0A7R6X2X8-F1
#
_cell.length_a   1.000
_cell.length_b   1.000
_cell.length_c   1.000
_cell.angle_alpha   90.00
_cell.angle_beta   90.00
_cell.angle_gamma   90.00
#
_symmetry.space_group_name_H-M   'P 1'
#
loop_
_entity.id
_entity.type
_entity.pdbx_description
1 polymer ?
#
loop_
_entity_poly.entity_id
_entity_poly.type
_entity_poly.pdbx_seq_one_letter_code
_entity_poly.pdbx_strand_id
1 'polypeptide(L)' 'MRGRGWIKALRQDEARQMRVRIAELERNLTAASPSQGRQQRHEAGHELRNAKFRLERLEECIASMC' A
#
# COMPACT_ATOMS: atom_id res chain seq x y z
N MET A 1 18.26 -12.89 -20.85
CA MET A 1 17.18 -13.78 -20.40
C MET A 1 16.71 -13.34 -19.02
N ARG A 2 15.52 -12.75 -18.87
CA ARG A 2 14.94 -12.50 -17.54
C ARG A 2 14.23 -13.79 -17.11
N GLY A 3 14.89 -14.62 -16.29
CA GLY A 3 14.35 -15.90 -15.81
C GLY A 3 13.16 -15.70 -14.87
N ARG A 4 12.31 -16.73 -14.69
CA ARG A 4 11.02 -16.72 -13.95
C ARG A 4 10.99 -15.92 -12.63
N GLY A 5 12.13 -15.75 -11.95
CA GLY A 5 12.26 -14.89 -10.76
C GLY A 5 12.09 -13.38 -10.98
N TRP A 6 12.15 -12.88 -12.22
CA TRP A 6 12.06 -11.44 -12.50
C TRP A 6 10.66 -10.86 -12.20
N ILE A 7 9.60 -11.64 -12.45
CA ILE A 7 8.23 -11.22 -12.18
C ILE A 7 7.99 -11.21 -10.67
N LYS A 8 8.50 -12.21 -9.94
CA LYS A 8 8.43 -12.25 -8.47
C LYS A 8 9.17 -11.08 -7.84
N ALA A 9 10.38 -10.77 -8.31
CA ALA A 9 11.16 -9.63 -7.83
C ALA A 9 10.45 -8.29 -8.08
N LEU A 10 9.82 -8.13 -9.26
CA LEU A 10 9.03 -6.94 -9.60
C LEU A 10 7.83 -6.77 -8.64
N ARG A 11 7.07 -7.85 -8.41
CA ARG A 11 5.91 -7.82 -7.50
C ARG A 11 6.33 -7.56 -6.04
N GLN A 12 7.45 -8.13 -5.60
CA GLN A 12 8.02 -7.84 -4.28
C GLN A 12 8.43 -6.37 -4.14
N ASP A 13 8.94 -5.76 -5.21
CA ASP A 13 9.27 -4.34 -5.20
C ASP A 13 8.01 -3.46 -5.13
N GLU A 14 6.98 -3.79 -5.90
CA GLU A 14 5.67 -3.15 -5.86
C GLU A 14 5.06 -3.23 -4.44
N ALA A 15 5.18 -4.38 -3.76
CA ALA A 15 4.72 -4.56 -2.39
C ALA A 15 5.51 -3.67 -1.39
N ARG A 16 6.83 -3.54 -1.57
CA ARG A 16 7.64 -2.62 -0.76
C ARG A 16 7.20 -1.17 -0.95
N GLN A 17 6.98 -0.73 -2.19
CA GLN A 17 6.53 0.62 -2.48
C GLN A 17 5.14 0.90 -1.88
N MET A 18 4.20 -0.05 -1.96
CA MET A 18 2.90 0.08 -1.31
C MET A 18 2.99 0.17 0.21
N ARG A 19 3.89 -0.59 0.86
CA ARG A 19 4.12 -0.47 2.31
C ARG A 19 4.64 0.90 2.71
N VAL A 20 5.57 1.47 1.93
CA VAL A 20 6.05 2.85 2.15
C VAL A 20 4.89 3.84 2.02
N ARG A 21 4.08 3.71 0.97
CA ARG A 21 2.91 4.58 0.75
C ARG A 21 1.87 4.46 1.87
N ILE A 22 1.61 3.26 2.39
CA ILE A 22 0.72 3.03 3.53
C ILE A 22 1.27 3.74 4.78
N ALA A 23 2.56 3.60 5.08
CA ALA A 23 3.18 4.27 6.22
C ALA A 23 3.12 5.81 6.10
N GLU A 24 3.28 6.35 4.88
CA GLU A 24 3.07 7.78 4.62
C GLU A 24 1.62 8.21 4.85
N LEU A 25 0.64 7.44 4.36
CA LEU A 25 -0.78 7.72 4.57
C LEU A 25 -1.17 7.67 6.04
N GLU A 26 -0.65 6.70 6.80
CA GLU A 26 -0.85 6.60 8.25
C GLU A 26 -0.22 7.78 8.99
N ARG A 27 1.00 8.17 8.61
CA ARG A 27 1.67 9.34 9.17
C ARG A 27 0.91 10.62 8.86
N ASN A 28 0.42 10.79 7.63
CA ASN A 28 -0.37 11.94 7.23
C ASN A 28 -1.71 12.01 7.98
N LEU A 29 -2.38 10.87 8.20
CA LEU A 29 -3.58 10.78 9.01
C LEU A 29 -3.34 11.13 10.49
N THR A 30 -2.16 10.78 11.01
CA THR A 30 -1.77 11.09 12.40
C THR A 30 -1.33 12.56 12.56
N ALA A 31 -0.60 13.08 11.58
CA ALA A 31 -0.15 14.47 11.51
C ALA A 31 -1.29 15.43 11.13
N ALA A 32 -2.41 14.89 10.61
CA ALA A 32 -3.58 15.67 10.26
C ALA A 32 -4.19 16.33 11.50
N SER A 33 -3.99 17.64 11.62
CA SER A 33 -4.58 18.48 12.67
C SER A 33 -6.10 18.27 12.74
N PRO A 34 -6.74 18.37 13.93
CA PRO A 34 -8.21 18.41 14.08
C PRO A 34 -8.92 19.39 13.16
N SER A 35 -8.20 20.40 12.66
CA SER A 35 -8.69 21.39 11.70
C SER A 35 -8.79 20.88 10.25
N GLN A 36 -8.17 19.75 9.88
CA GLN A 36 -8.45 19.12 8.60
C GLN A 36 -9.87 18.59 8.61
N GLY A 37 -10.68 19.14 7.69
CA GLY A 37 -12.11 18.87 7.61
C GLY A 37 -12.41 17.37 7.66
N ARG A 38 -13.49 17.00 8.34
CA ARG A 38 -13.94 15.61 8.53
C ARG A 38 -13.89 14.80 7.23
N GLN A 39 -14.26 15.44 6.11
CA GLN A 39 -14.20 14.87 4.76
C GLN A 39 -12.80 14.40 4.33
N GLN A 40 -11.76 15.22 4.50
CA GLN A 40 -10.38 14.86 4.11
C GLN A 40 -9.84 13.67 4.92
N ARG A 41 -10.22 13.58 6.20
CA ARG A 41 -9.85 12.43 7.04
C ARG A 41 -10.55 11.14 6.62
N HIS A 42 -11.84 11.22 6.27
CA HIS A 42 -12.56 10.06 5.73
C HIS A 42 -11.99 9.62 4.39
N GLU A 43 -11.66 10.56 3.51
CA GLU A 43 -11.06 10.27 2.20
C GLU A 43 -9.67 9.65 2.34
N ALA A 44 -8.79 10.23 3.17
CA ALA A 44 -7.47 9.67 3.46
C ALA A 44 -7.56 8.29 4.15
N GLY A 45 -8.55 8.08 5.03
CA GLY A 45 -8.83 6.78 5.63
C GLY A 45 -9.32 5.74 4.61
N HIS A 46 -10.13 6.17 3.64
CA HIS A 46 -10.58 5.32 2.54
C HIS A 46 -9.43 4.95 1.60
N GLU A 47 -8.56 5.91 1.27
CA GLU A 47 -7.34 5.67 0.49
C GLU A 47 -6.42 4.68 1.22
N LEU A 48 -6.23 4.85 2.55
CA LEU A 48 -5.45 3.93 3.37
C LEU A 48 -6.01 2.51 3.35
N ARG A 49 -7.33 2.35 3.53
CA ARG A 49 -7.98 1.03 3.51
C ARG A 49 -7.82 0.36 2.14
N ASN A 50 -7.99 1.10 1.07
CA ASN A 50 -7.81 0.58 -0.29
C ASN A 50 -6.35 0.19 -0.55
N ALA A 51 -5.38 1.01 -0.13
CA ALA A 51 -3.96 0.70 -0.25
C ALA A 51 -3.58 -0.58 0.51
N LYS A 52 -4.08 -0.75 1.74
CA LYS A 52 -3.89 -1.98 2.53
C LYS A 52 -4.47 -3.21 1.85
N PHE A 53 -5.71 -3.12 1.35
CA PHE A 53 -6.34 -4.23 0.63
C PHE A 53 -5.59 -4.61 -0.65
N ARG A 54 -5.11 -3.62 -1.41
CA ARG A 54 -4.29 -3.87 -2.60
C ARG A 54 -2.96 -4.53 -2.27
N LEU A 55 -2.31 -4.12 -1.17
CA LEU A 55 -1.09 -4.75 -0.70
C LEU A 55 -1.34 -6.21 -0.30
N GLU A 56 -2.39 -6.50 0.46
CA GLU A 56 -2.75 -7.86 0.87
C GLU A 56 -2.95 -8.78 -0.35
N ARG A 57 -3.72 -8.34 -1.34
CA ARG A 57 -3.91 -9.11 -2.58
C ARG A 57 -2.63 -9.30 -3.38
N LEU A 58 -1.73 -8.32 -3.36
CA LEU A 58 -0.43 -8.42 -4.02
C LEU A 58 0.47 -9.43 -3.29
N GLU A 59 0.47 -9.43 -1.96
CA GLU A 59 1.20 -10.38 -1.12
C GLU A 59 0.68 -11.81 -1.31
N GLU A 60 -0.65 -12.01 -1.38
CA GLU A 60 -1.28 -13.28 -1.74
C GLU A 60 -0.86 -13.75 -3.15
N CYS A 61 -0.83 -12.83 -4.12
CA CYS A 61 -0.36 -13.13 -5.48
C CYS A 61 1.12 -13.56 -5.46
N ILE A 62 1.98 -12.88 -4.70
CA ILE A 62 3.40 -13.25 -4.56
C ILE A 62 3.55 -14.62 -3.89
N ALA A 63 2.73 -14.91 -2.88
CA ALA A 63 2.74 -16.18 -2.16
C ALA A 63 2.33 -17.35 -3.06
N SER A 64 1.33 -17.14 -3.93
CA SER A 64 0.86 -18.15 -4.90
C SER A 64 1.80 -18.37 -6.09
N MET A 65 2.82 -17.53 -6.29
CA MET A 65 3.84 -17.69 -7.34
C MET A 65 5.00 -18.62 -6.94
N CYS A 66 4.81 -19.50 -5.94
CA CYS A 66 5.81 -20.49 -5.51
C CYS A 66 5.81 -21.72 -6.42
#